data_AF-A0A183I7C4-F1
#
_entry.id   AF-A0A183I7C4-F1
#
_cell.length_a   1.000
_cell.length_b   1.000
_cell.length_c   1.000
_cell.angle_alpha   90.00
_cell.angle_beta   90.00
_cell.angle_gamma   90.00
#
_symmetry.space_group_name_H-M   'P 1'
#
loop_
_entity.id
_entity.type
_entity.pdbx_description
1 polymer ?
#
loop_
_entity_poly.entity_id
_entity_poly.type
_entity_poly.pdbx_seq_one_letter_code
_entity_poly.pdbx_strand_id
1 'polypeptide(L)'
;MRGEDMKCITEEEYTKLMIFFCNFIHAIGMDSQQPHKTRMQVIATACVYFRRFYARRSLKDIDPFLLAPTSLFLASKVEEHGMMSHNKLIQATNNALKRWPFIQQDLMIRVQHIQEAEFFLLEILDCCLIVYHPYRPLNQLIAEMGREHKDLDTISSYAWKICNDCTRTDLSLMYPPHQIAIGKFDFVSRKFQ
;
A
#
# COMPACT_ATOMS: atom_id res chain seq x y z
N MET A 1 2.99 20.78 3.48
CA MET A 1 3.65 19.74 4.32
C MET A 1 2.65 19.20 5.34
N ARG A 2 2.81 17.96 5.87
CA ARG A 2 1.91 17.36 6.90
C ARG A 2 1.56 18.32 8.05
N GLY A 3 2.49 19.16 8.49
CA GLY A 3 2.24 20.17 9.53
C GLY A 3 1.27 21.28 9.14
N GLU A 4 1.06 21.53 7.85
CA GLU A 4 0.03 22.46 7.34
C GLU A 4 -1.35 21.82 7.31
N ASP A 5 -1.43 20.52 6.99
CA ASP A 5 -2.69 19.77 7.01
C ASP A 5 -3.23 19.62 8.44
N MET A 6 -2.33 19.47 9.42
CA MET A 6 -2.68 19.44 10.85
C MET A 6 -3.31 20.74 11.38
N LYS A 7 -3.26 21.84 10.62
CA LYS A 7 -4.00 23.07 10.95
C LYS A 7 -5.48 22.97 10.64
N CYS A 8 -5.87 22.07 9.74
CA CYS A 8 -7.25 21.92 9.27
C CYS A 8 -7.87 20.58 9.68
N ILE A 9 -7.06 19.55 9.93
CA ILE A 9 -7.48 18.17 10.17
C ILE A 9 -6.80 17.66 11.45
N THR A 10 -7.55 16.97 12.30
CA THR A 10 -6.99 16.35 13.51
C THR A 10 -6.08 15.16 13.17
N GLU A 11 -5.18 14.78 14.08
CA GLU A 11 -4.27 13.65 13.84
C GLU A 11 -5.01 12.32 13.64
N GLU A 12 -6.12 12.11 14.36
CA GLU A 12 -6.96 10.92 14.18
C GLU A 12 -7.62 10.88 12.79
N GLU A 13 -8.15 12.01 12.32
CA GLU A 13 -8.77 12.10 11.01
C GLU A 13 -7.74 11.88 9.90
N TYR A 14 -6.54 12.45 10.02
CA TYR A 14 -5.45 12.23 9.08
C TYR A 14 -5.07 10.74 9.01
N THR A 15 -4.99 10.07 10.16
CA THR A 15 -4.69 8.64 10.23
C THR A 15 -5.79 7.80 9.56
N LYS A 16 -7.06 8.11 9.85
CA LYS A 16 -8.23 7.47 9.21
C LYS A 16 -8.23 7.68 7.70
N LEU A 17 -7.88 8.88 7.24
CA LEU A 17 -7.77 9.22 5.83
C LEU A 17 -6.67 8.42 5.13
N MET A 18 -5.48 8.30 5.74
CA MET A 18 -4.38 7.49 5.20
C MET A 18 -4.74 6.01 5.12
N ILE A 19 -5.43 5.47 6.13
CA ILE A 19 -5.94 4.10 6.11
C ILE A 19 -6.97 3.92 4.98
N PHE A 20 -7.87 4.89 4.80
CA PHE A 20 -8.86 4.87 3.71
C PHE A 20 -8.17 4.80 2.34
N PHE A 21 -7.18 5.63 2.07
CA PHE A 21 -6.47 5.60 0.78
C PHE A 21 -5.60 4.36 0.59
N CYS A 22 -5.01 3.81 1.66
CA CYS A 22 -4.34 2.50 1.57
C CYS A 22 -5.33 1.38 1.19
N ASN A 23 -6.55 1.41 1.74
CA ASN A 23 -7.62 0.48 1.36
C ASN A 23 -8.08 0.71 -0.08
N PHE A 24 -8.12 1.96 -0.54
CA PHE A 24 -8.43 2.32 -1.92
C PHE A 24 -7.38 1.76 -2.90
N ILE A 25 -6.09 1.97 -2.65
CA ILE A 25 -4.97 1.39 -3.42
C ILE A 25 -5.08 -0.14 -3.46
N HIS A 26 -5.36 -0.75 -2.31
CA HIS A 26 -5.56 -2.20 -2.23
C HIS A 26 -6.76 -2.68 -3.05
N ALA A 27 -7.86 -1.93 -3.08
CA ALA A 27 -9.02 -2.27 -3.90
C ALA A 27 -8.73 -2.17 -5.40
N ILE A 28 -7.94 -1.17 -5.83
CA ILE A 28 -7.48 -1.05 -7.23
C ILE A 28 -6.55 -2.22 -7.59
N GLY A 29 -5.58 -2.53 -6.73
CA GLY A 29 -4.61 -3.62 -6.98
C GLY A 29 -5.23 -5.02 -6.94
N MET A 30 -6.32 -5.20 -6.20
CA MET A 30 -7.08 -6.46 -6.13
C MET A 30 -8.28 -6.49 -7.09
N ASP A 31 -8.38 -5.58 -8.06
CA ASP A 31 -9.47 -5.59 -9.01
C ASP A 31 -9.49 -6.91 -9.80
N SER A 32 -10.62 -7.62 -9.73
CA SER A 32 -10.82 -8.96 -10.30
C SER A 32 -10.78 -8.99 -11.82
N GLN A 33 -10.83 -7.82 -12.46
CA GLN A 33 -10.77 -7.67 -13.92
C GLN A 33 -9.33 -7.73 -14.47
N GLN A 34 -8.31 -7.81 -13.60
CA GLN A 34 -6.93 -7.98 -14.06
C GLN A 34 -6.60 -9.46 -14.32
N PRO A 35 -5.99 -9.79 -15.47
CA PRO A 35 -5.67 -11.17 -15.84
C PRO A 35 -4.65 -11.83 -14.89
N HIS A 36 -3.87 -11.02 -14.17
CA HIS A 36 -2.94 -11.48 -13.15
C HIS A 36 -3.21 -10.72 -11.86
N LYS A 37 -3.42 -11.46 -10.77
CA LYS A 37 -3.54 -10.89 -9.43
C LYS A 37 -2.27 -10.12 -9.11
N THR A 38 -2.37 -8.81 -8.89
CA THR A 38 -1.23 -7.98 -8.49
C THR A 38 -0.59 -8.58 -7.24
N ARG A 39 0.74 -8.77 -7.26
CA ARG A 39 1.47 -9.27 -6.09
C ARG A 39 1.26 -8.31 -4.92
N MET A 40 1.08 -8.85 -3.72
CA MET A 40 0.87 -8.04 -2.52
C MET A 40 2.06 -7.11 -2.23
N GLN A 41 3.27 -7.50 -2.63
CA GLN A 41 4.47 -6.67 -2.58
C GLN A 41 4.29 -5.35 -3.34
N VAL A 42 3.71 -5.40 -4.55
CA VAL A 42 3.46 -4.20 -5.38
C VAL A 42 2.49 -3.25 -4.68
N ILE A 43 1.40 -3.79 -4.12
CA ILE A 43 0.41 -3.00 -3.37
C ILE A 43 1.04 -2.38 -2.12
N ALA A 44 1.87 -3.15 -1.40
CA ALA A 44 2.59 -2.65 -0.24
C ALA A 44 3.58 -1.53 -0.63
N THR A 45 4.32 -1.68 -1.73
CA THR A 45 5.22 -0.63 -2.27
C THR A 45 4.43 0.63 -2.61
N ALA A 46 3.27 0.49 -3.26
CA ALA A 46 2.39 1.60 -3.61
C ALA A 46 1.88 2.36 -2.36
N CYS A 47 1.43 1.65 -1.32
CA CYS A 47 1.03 2.25 -0.05
C CYS A 47 2.18 3.04 0.60
N VAL A 48 3.41 2.50 0.54
CA VAL A 48 4.60 3.20 1.06
C VAL A 48 4.91 4.45 0.26
N TYR A 49 4.85 4.41 -1.08
CA TYR A 49 5.03 5.60 -1.92
C TYR A 49 4.00 6.69 -1.61
N PHE A 50 2.73 6.31 -1.51
CA PHE A 50 1.65 7.23 -1.19
C PHE A 50 1.88 7.92 0.17
N ARG A 51 2.23 7.14 1.21
CA ARG A 51 2.50 7.70 2.54
C ARG A 51 3.78 8.56 2.55
N ARG A 52 4.85 8.15 1.87
CA ARG A 52 6.09 8.94 1.76
C ARG A 52 5.84 10.29 1.09
N PHE A 53 4.99 10.32 0.07
CA PHE A 53 4.61 11.56 -0.60
C PHE A 53 3.92 12.53 0.36
N TYR A 54 2.84 12.11 1.03
CA TYR A 54 2.08 12.97 1.96
C TYR A 54 2.75 13.19 3.32
N ALA A 55 3.81 12.45 3.64
CA ALA A 55 4.69 12.80 4.75
C ALA A 55 5.48 14.08 4.45
N ARG A 56 5.85 14.31 3.18
CA ARG A 56 6.64 15.47 2.73
C ARG A 56 5.78 16.61 2.17
N ARG A 57 4.66 16.28 1.53
CA ARG A 57 3.75 17.21 0.84
C ARG A 57 2.39 17.33 1.52
N SER A 58 1.65 18.39 1.22
CA SER A 58 0.27 18.55 1.72
C SER A 58 -0.70 17.72 0.87
N LEU A 59 -1.81 17.31 1.47
CA LEU A 59 -2.97 16.74 0.76
C LEU A 59 -3.56 17.68 -0.31
N LYS A 60 -3.25 18.98 -0.26
CA LYS A 60 -3.70 19.98 -1.25
C LYS A 60 -2.83 20.03 -2.50
N ASP A 61 -1.61 19.49 -2.46
CA ASP A 61 -0.65 19.61 -3.55
C ASP A 61 -1.07 18.75 -4.77
N ILE A 62 -1.44 17.49 -4.51
CA ILE A 62 -1.95 16.55 -5.52
C ILE A 62 -3.16 15.84 -4.95
N ASP A 63 -4.22 15.71 -5.74
CA ASP A 63 -5.42 14.95 -5.38
C ASP A 63 -5.04 13.50 -5.01
N PRO A 64 -5.34 13.06 -3.77
CA PRO A 64 -5.13 11.67 -3.34
C PRO A 64 -5.76 10.62 -4.25
N PHE A 65 -6.89 10.92 -4.91
CA PHE A 65 -7.53 10.00 -5.85
C PHE A 65 -6.76 9.87 -7.18
N LEU A 66 -5.94 10.85 -7.53
CA LEU A 66 -5.00 10.76 -8.66
C LEU A 66 -3.68 10.10 -8.23
N LEU A 67 -3.17 10.42 -7.04
CA LEU A 67 -1.89 9.89 -6.57
C LEU A 67 -1.97 8.40 -6.23
N ALA A 68 -3.09 7.93 -5.66
CA ALA A 68 -3.28 6.52 -5.31
C ALA A 68 -3.05 5.56 -6.51
N PRO A 69 -3.77 5.67 -7.65
CA PRO A 69 -3.51 4.82 -8.80
C PRO A 69 -2.12 5.05 -9.41
N THR A 70 -1.62 6.29 -9.40
CA THR A 70 -0.28 6.61 -9.91
C THR A 70 0.82 5.89 -9.12
N SER A 71 0.68 5.84 -7.79
CA SER A 71 1.62 5.12 -6.91
C SER A 71 1.63 3.62 -7.19
N LEU A 72 0.47 3.03 -7.48
CA LEU A 72 0.35 1.62 -7.85
C LEU A 72 0.98 1.35 -9.22
N PHE A 73 0.75 2.24 -10.19
CA PHE A 73 1.34 2.13 -11.51
C PHE A 73 2.86 2.20 -11.48
N LEU A 74 3.43 3.16 -10.73
CA LEU A 74 4.87 3.27 -10.53
C LEU A 74 5.44 2.03 -9.81
N ALA A 75 4.77 1.55 -8.76
CA ALA A 75 5.18 0.33 -8.05
C ALA A 75 5.19 -0.91 -8.96
N SER A 76 4.18 -1.06 -9.83
CA SER A 76 4.13 -2.17 -10.79
C SER A 76 5.29 -2.16 -11.78
N LYS A 77 5.74 -0.96 -12.20
CA LYS A 77 6.93 -0.82 -13.06
C LYS A 77 8.20 -1.26 -12.33
N VAL A 78 8.38 -0.83 -11.09
CA VAL A 78 9.59 -1.09 -10.28
C VAL A 78 9.73 -2.56 -9.91
N GLU A 79 8.63 -3.22 -9.57
CA GLU A 79 8.61 -4.64 -9.16
C GLU A 79 8.55 -5.61 -10.37
N GLU A 80 8.67 -5.09 -11.59
CA GLU A 80 8.58 -5.83 -12.86
C GLU A 80 7.32 -6.70 -13.00
N HIS A 81 6.23 -6.35 -12.30
CA HIS A 81 5.00 -7.11 -12.32
C HIS A 81 4.08 -6.58 -13.41
N GLY A 82 4.03 -7.29 -14.55
CA GLY A 82 3.05 -7.16 -15.64
C GLY A 82 2.55 -5.74 -15.89
N MET A 83 3.20 -5.02 -16.82
CA MET A 83 2.92 -3.62 -17.15
C MET A 83 1.41 -3.32 -17.26
N MET A 84 0.86 -2.69 -16.22
CA MET A 84 -0.55 -2.26 -16.22
C MET A 84 -0.69 -1.07 -17.16
N SER A 85 -1.53 -1.15 -18.19
CA SER A 85 -1.73 -0.01 -19.08
C SER A 85 -2.49 1.12 -18.38
N HIS A 86 -2.24 2.37 -18.78
CA HIS A 86 -2.93 3.53 -18.22
C HIS A 86 -4.46 3.41 -18.29
N ASN A 87 -5.01 2.92 -19.41
CA ASN A 87 -6.45 2.72 -19.55
C ASN A 87 -7.01 1.69 -18.57
N LYS A 88 -6.27 0.60 -18.30
CA LYS A 88 -6.66 -0.41 -17.31
C LYS A 88 -6.62 0.15 -15.89
N LEU A 89 -5.61 0.97 -15.58
CA LEU A 89 -5.52 1.64 -14.29
C LEU A 89 -6.71 2.59 -14.05
N ILE A 90 -7.07 3.39 -15.05
CA ILE A 90 -8.23 4.30 -14.98
C ILE A 90 -9.52 3.50 -14.77
N GLN A 91 -9.72 2.42 -15.52
CA GLN A 91 -10.87 1.54 -15.35
C GLN A 91 -10.93 0.91 -13.95
N ALA A 92 -9.81 0.39 -13.45
CA ALA A 92 -9.72 -0.20 -12.12
C ALA A 92 -10.00 0.84 -11.02
N THR A 93 -9.54 2.07 -11.20
CA THR A 93 -9.80 3.19 -10.29
C THR A 93 -11.29 3.53 -10.24
N ASN A 94 -11.94 3.66 -11.42
CA ASN A 94 -13.37 3.91 -11.51
C ASN A 94 -14.21 2.76 -10.92
N ASN A 95 -13.78 1.51 -11.11
CA ASN A 95 -14.42 0.34 -10.50
C ASN A 95 -14.25 0.31 -8.98
N ALA A 96 -13.07 0.66 -8.47
CA ALA A 96 -12.83 0.79 -7.04
C ALA A 96 -13.72 1.88 -6.44
N LEU A 97 -13.87 3.03 -7.11
CA LEU A 97 -14.71 4.13 -6.64
C LEU A 97 -16.18 3.73 -6.48
N LYS A 98 -16.71 2.84 -7.34
CA LYS A 98 -18.08 2.29 -7.20
C LYS A 98 -18.32 1.57 -5.87
N ARG A 99 -17.27 1.09 -5.18
CA ARG A 99 -17.40 0.47 -3.85
C ARG A 99 -17.71 1.50 -2.76
N TRP A 100 -17.47 2.77 -3.02
CA TRP A 100 -17.70 3.89 -2.10
C TRP A 100 -18.65 4.92 -2.73
N PRO A 101 -19.96 4.60 -2.82
CA PRO A 101 -20.94 5.43 -3.52
C PRO A 101 -21.18 6.81 -2.90
N PHE A 102 -20.70 7.04 -1.67
CA PHE A 102 -20.73 8.35 -1.02
C PHE A 102 -19.70 9.34 -1.61
N ILE A 103 -18.74 8.85 -2.40
CA ILE A 103 -17.78 9.68 -3.12
C ILE A 103 -18.38 9.95 -4.50
N GLN A 104 -19.27 10.94 -4.58
CA GLN A 104 -19.87 11.41 -5.86
C GLN A 104 -18.90 12.29 -6.65
N GLN A 105 -17.63 11.89 -6.76
CA GLN A 105 -16.65 12.61 -7.55
C GLN A 105 -16.55 11.97 -8.92
N ASP A 106 -16.92 12.72 -9.96
CA ASP A 106 -16.69 12.30 -11.35
C ASP A 106 -15.20 12.50 -11.65
N LEU A 107 -14.38 11.53 -11.24
CA LEU A 107 -12.94 11.59 -11.41
C LEU A 107 -12.57 11.47 -12.89
N MET A 108 -12.43 12.60 -13.56
CA MET A 108 -11.93 12.66 -14.94
C MET A 108 -10.40 12.48 -14.98
N ILE A 109 -9.94 11.27 -14.66
CA ILE A 109 -8.51 10.92 -14.72
C ILE A 109 -8.12 10.71 -16.17
N ARG A 110 -7.30 11.63 -16.71
CA ARG A 110 -6.67 11.50 -18.02
C ARG A 110 -5.27 10.90 -17.86
N VAL A 111 -4.78 10.26 -18.92
CA VAL A 111 -3.44 9.67 -18.96
C VAL A 111 -2.34 10.71 -18.68
N GLN A 112 -2.50 11.93 -19.21
CA GLN A 112 -1.55 13.03 -18.99
C GLN A 112 -1.38 13.37 -17.51
N HIS A 113 -2.49 13.44 -16.76
CA HIS A 113 -2.45 13.73 -15.32
C HIS A 113 -1.71 12.63 -14.53
N ILE A 114 -1.83 11.36 -14.95
CA ILE A 114 -1.08 10.24 -14.33
C ILE A 114 0.41 10.39 -14.61
N GLN A 115 0.81 10.76 -15.83
CA GLN A 115 2.21 10.93 -16.20
C GLN A 115 2.86 12.11 -15.45
N GLU A 116 2.15 13.23 -15.32
CA GLU A 116 2.60 14.37 -14.52
C GLU A 116 2.72 14.01 -13.03
N ALA A 117 1.70 13.36 -12.47
CA ALA A 117 1.74 12.89 -11.08
C ALA A 117 2.84 11.86 -10.84
N GLU A 118 3.15 11.00 -11.82
CA GLU A 118 4.25 10.04 -11.75
C GLU A 118 5.59 10.77 -11.65
N PHE A 119 5.79 11.82 -12.45
CA PHE A 119 7.00 12.63 -12.41
C PHE A 119 7.18 13.31 -11.06
N PHE A 120 6.13 13.95 -10.52
CA PHE A 120 6.17 14.55 -9.18
C PHE A 120 6.42 13.51 -8.09
N LEU A 121 5.79 12.32 -8.18
CA LEU A 121 6.01 11.26 -7.21
C LEU A 121 7.48 10.81 -7.19
N LEU A 122 8.10 10.65 -8.36
CA LEU A 122 9.52 10.30 -8.47
C LEU A 122 10.43 11.34 -7.83
N GLU A 123 10.17 12.62 -8.09
CA GLU A 123 10.92 13.74 -7.53
C GLU A 123 10.81 13.77 -6.00
N ILE A 124 9.59 13.67 -5.45
CA ILE A 124 9.37 13.71 -4.00
C ILE A 124 9.90 12.48 -3.27
N LEU A 125 10.03 11.35 -3.96
CA LEU A 125 10.66 10.15 -3.42
C LEU A 125 12.19 10.18 -3.50
N ASP A 126 12.81 11.24 -4.05
CA ASP A 126 14.25 11.29 -4.35
C ASP A 126 14.72 10.05 -5.15
N CYS A 127 13.87 9.52 -6.05
CA CYS A 127 14.09 8.26 -6.76
C CYS A 127 14.37 7.04 -5.86
N CYS A 128 13.97 7.07 -4.59
CA CYS A 128 14.12 5.97 -3.63
C CYS A 128 13.01 4.93 -3.81
N LEU A 129 13.11 4.16 -4.90
CA LEU A 129 12.08 3.22 -5.36
C LEU A 129 12.17 1.83 -4.71
N ILE A 130 13.32 1.45 -4.16
CA ILE A 130 13.46 0.15 -3.54
C ILE A 130 12.81 0.18 -2.15
N VAL A 131 11.75 -0.62 -1.98
CA VAL A 131 11.05 -0.78 -0.70
C VAL A 131 11.21 -2.22 -0.21
N TYR A 132 11.73 -2.37 1.00
CA TYR A 132 11.86 -3.67 1.64
C TYR A 132 10.60 -4.01 2.42
N HIS A 133 10.09 -5.23 2.25
CA HIS A 133 8.84 -5.69 2.87
C HIS A 133 9.05 -6.83 3.86
N PRO A 134 8.17 -6.96 4.88
CA PRO A 134 8.31 -7.99 5.92
C PRO A 134 8.02 -9.42 5.43
N TYR A 135 7.53 -9.60 4.20
CA TYR A 135 7.19 -10.92 3.65
C TYR A 135 8.37 -11.90 3.57
N ARG A 136 9.53 -11.40 3.14
CA ARG A 136 10.75 -12.22 3.01
C ARG A 136 11.28 -12.69 4.38
N PRO A 137 11.50 -11.80 5.37
CA PRO A 137 11.92 -12.25 6.70
C PRO A 137 10.87 -13.11 7.39
N LEU A 138 9.57 -12.84 7.18
CA LEU A 138 8.51 -13.70 7.72
C LEU A 138 8.62 -15.15 7.21
N ASN A 139 8.84 -15.35 5.91
CA ASN A 139 9.00 -16.69 5.35
C ASN A 139 10.23 -17.41 5.89
N GLN A 140 11.32 -16.69 6.14
CA GLN A 140 12.52 -17.25 6.76
C GLN A 140 12.24 -17.72 8.18
N LEU A 141 11.57 -16.89 8.99
CA LEU A 141 11.17 -17.24 10.35
C LEU A 141 10.23 -18.46 10.39
N ILE A 142 9.25 -18.51 9.48
CA ILE A 142 8.34 -19.66 9.36
C ILE A 142 9.11 -20.93 8.99
N ALA A 143 10.08 -20.85 8.07
CA ALA A 143 10.89 -21.99 7.67
C ALA A 143 11.81 -22.50 8.80
N GLU A 144 12.33 -21.59 9.63
CA GLU A 144 13.13 -21.95 10.80
C GLU A 144 12.28 -22.66 11.87
N MET A 145 11.08 -22.15 12.14
CA MET A 145 10.14 -22.69 13.15
C MET A 145 9.33 -23.90 12.69
N GLY A 146 9.23 -24.11 11.37
CA GLY A 146 8.45 -25.20 10.76
C GLY A 146 8.94 -26.61 11.07
N ARG A 147 10.03 -26.74 11.83
CA ARG A 147 10.53 -28.03 12.32
C ARG A 147 9.78 -28.54 13.56
N GLU A 148 9.01 -27.69 14.27
CA GLU A 148 8.54 -28.01 15.62
C GLU A 148 7.01 -28.05 15.82
N HIS A 149 6.18 -27.45 14.95
CA HIS A 149 4.74 -27.31 15.19
C HIS A 149 3.80 -27.82 14.08
N LYS A 150 2.77 -28.60 14.47
CA LYS A 150 1.73 -29.14 13.58
C LYS A 150 0.73 -28.09 13.04
N ASP A 151 0.63 -26.92 13.67
CA ASP A 151 -0.29 -25.83 13.28
C ASP A 151 0.36 -24.73 12.42
N LEU A 152 1.53 -25.02 11.84
CA LEU A 152 2.35 -24.03 11.13
C LEU A 152 1.61 -23.37 9.96
N ASP A 153 0.79 -24.10 9.22
CA ASP A 153 0.06 -23.56 8.07
C ASP A 153 -0.97 -22.51 8.50
N THR A 154 -1.65 -22.75 9.64
CA THR A 154 -2.62 -21.81 10.22
C THR A 154 -1.92 -20.54 10.71
N ILE A 155 -0.80 -20.70 11.44
CA ILE A 155 0.01 -19.60 11.95
C ILE A 155 0.58 -18.77 10.80
N SER A 156 1.09 -19.43 9.76
CA SER A 156 1.66 -18.79 8.57
C SER A 156 0.61 -17.95 7.82
N SER A 157 -0.58 -18.53 7.60
CA SER A 157 -1.70 -17.82 6.97
C SER A 157 -2.14 -16.60 7.79
N TYR A 158 -2.18 -16.72 9.12
CA TYR A 158 -2.57 -15.63 10.00
C TYR A 158 -1.50 -14.53 10.08
N ALA A 159 -0.22 -14.91 10.18
CA ALA A 159 0.91 -13.99 10.18
C ALA A 159 1.01 -13.21 8.86
N TRP A 160 0.74 -13.87 7.73
CA TRP A 160 0.69 -13.23 6.42
C TRP A 160 -0.43 -12.19 6.32
N LYS A 161 -1.63 -12.52 6.82
CA LYS A 161 -2.76 -11.58 6.87
C LYS A 161 -2.42 -10.36 7.72
N ILE A 162 -1.87 -10.58 8.91
CA ILE A 162 -1.47 -9.48 9.80
C ILE A 162 -0.38 -8.61 9.16
N CYS A 163 0.59 -9.20 8.46
CA CYS A 163 1.59 -8.43 7.72
C CYS A 163 0.96 -7.53 6.64
N ASN A 164 -0.07 -8.02 5.93
CA ASN A 164 -0.80 -7.21 4.96
C ASN A 164 -1.57 -6.06 5.62
N ASP A 165 -2.06 -6.24 6.84
CA ASP A 165 -2.73 -5.15 7.57
C ASP A 165 -1.72 -4.10 8.02
N CYS A 166 -0.47 -4.50 8.32
CA CYS A 166 0.58 -3.57 8.76
C CYS A 166 1.03 -2.62 7.65
N THR A 167 1.02 -3.07 6.38
CA THR A 167 1.36 -2.20 5.25
C THR A 167 0.32 -1.10 5.02
N ARG A 168 -0.85 -1.18 5.67
CA ARG A 168 -1.87 -0.13 5.70
C ARG A 168 -1.68 0.86 6.84
N THR A 169 -0.64 0.73 7.67
CA THR A 169 -0.36 1.59 8.82
C THR A 169 1.01 2.27 8.69
N ASP A 170 1.33 3.21 9.60
CA ASP A 170 2.63 3.90 9.62
C ASP A 170 3.81 3.02 10.06
N LEU A 171 3.54 1.77 10.48
CA LEU A 171 4.57 0.81 10.89
C LEU A 171 5.65 0.65 9.81
N SER A 172 5.27 0.63 8.53
CA SER A 172 6.20 0.48 7.39
C SER A 172 7.17 1.64 7.21
N LEU A 173 6.89 2.80 7.80
CA LEU A 173 7.78 3.97 7.76
C LEU A 173 8.64 4.11 9.01
N MET A 174 8.17 3.58 10.15
CA MET A 174 8.86 3.74 11.44
C MET A 174 9.86 2.62 11.74
N TYR A 175 9.58 1.38 11.30
CA TYR A 175 10.39 0.23 11.69
C TYR A 175 10.96 -0.52 10.49
N PRO A 176 12.18 -1.10 10.63
CA PRO A 176 12.73 -2.01 9.66
C PRO A 176 11.84 -3.26 9.45
N PRO A 177 11.77 -3.80 8.22
CA PRO A 177 10.86 -4.91 7.90
C PRO A 177 11.08 -6.19 8.70
N HIS A 178 12.33 -6.47 9.13
CA HIS A 178 12.64 -7.64 9.94
C HIS A 178 12.05 -7.52 11.36
N GLN A 179 12.08 -6.32 11.97
CA GLN A 179 11.48 -6.09 13.29
C GLN A 179 9.96 -6.21 13.23
N ILE A 180 9.35 -5.69 12.15
CA ILE A 180 7.91 -5.85 11.92
C ILE A 180 7.56 -7.33 11.80
N ALA A 181 8.30 -8.11 11.01
CA ALA A 181 8.04 -9.54 10.85
C ALA A 181 8.12 -10.31 12.18
N ILE A 182 9.15 -10.07 12.98
CA ILE A 182 9.34 -10.71 14.30
C ILE A 182 8.18 -10.36 15.24
N GLY A 183 7.86 -9.07 15.39
CA GLY A 183 6.82 -8.63 16.31
C GLY A 183 5.44 -9.19 15.96
N LYS A 184 5.14 -9.39 14.67
CA LYS A 184 3.88 -9.98 14.24
C LYS A 184 3.87 -11.50 14.39
N PHE A 185 4.98 -12.16 14.13
CA PHE A 185 5.10 -13.59 14.36
C PHE A 185 4.92 -13.94 15.84
N ASP A 186 5.57 -13.21 16.75
CA ASP A 186 5.40 -13.36 18.20
C ASP A 186 3.95 -13.14 18.63
N PHE A 187 3.31 -12.08 18.11
CA PHE A 187 1.89 -11.82 18.39
C PHE A 187 0.98 -12.97 17.94
N VAL A 188 1.23 -13.57 16.77
CA VAL A 188 0.47 -14.74 16.30
C VAL A 188 0.75 -15.95 17.19
N SER A 189 2.01 -16.24 17.49
CA SER A 189 2.41 -17.39 18.30
C SER A 189 1.74 -17.38 19.69
N ARG A 190 1.69 -16.22 20.36
CA ARG A 190 1.00 -16.07 21.66
C ARG A 190 -0.51 -16.27 21.60
N LYS A 191 -1.13 -16.11 20.42
CA LYS A 191 -2.57 -16.28 20.23
C LYS A 191 -2.97 -17.74 20.01
N PHE A 192 -2.02 -18.60 19.66
CA PHE A 192 -2.21 -20.03 19.39
C PHE A 192 -1.53 -20.94 20.42
N GLN A 193 -1.03 -20.36 21.53
CA GLN A 193 -0.63 -21.06 22.76
C GLN A 193 -1.82 -21.19 23.70
#